data_AF-A0A937XLG8-F1
#
_entry.id   AF-A0A937XLG8-F1
#
_cell.length_a   1.000
_cell.length_b   1.000
_cell.length_c   1.000
_cell.angle_alpha   90.00
_cell.angle_beta   90.00
_cell.angle_gamma   90.00
#
_symmetry.space_group_name_H-M   'P 1'
#
loop_
_entity.id
_entity.type
_entity.pdbx_description
1 polymer ?
#
loop_
_entity_poly.entity_id
_entity_poly.type
_entity_poly.pdbx_seq_one_letter_code
_entity_poly.pdbx_strand_id
1 'polypeptide(L)'
;MSACQITLYQTPMPLALDDLDGSLLDVFFATGILNPFGPTLSVVGAVGQPRVGREIPVVEIMLNPFTQEVTQIGKMMVGEQWSPLHDLAPLIEREYGGCPTIVLVSKQVPESVRLTLVTQILESYGERVNDVSEAVRKHFGDPWTRVTQEIRGVETQSCEQTGAEAAEELASLILSSKHFKSELQGFFYAWHGSIENTGISEGMKRSAMNREKFQTFFFERIIPSVWVPNIEPDEDAPPPVKKHERFDFNSLEDIHSILKSSEWQSFSEEQLVSLLRAVLFIYGHQGDSAYIKYLSGVYKQLLKIGADEDTRLMIESEMVSLVQRDKVLTVVFLPFLVEDPSLQVASKAVIDFVSMSDYVDGELYAFKELRHFIKQGNLANRGAVLGGLVAMGDRQSIKLAIELRSELNPEEVRIAASVTTPFPQHRMIQFWLQWAKELVTSQVAEDQKNFGSAASALVIAINPASRQQVTEGDRSYPCHKSEPPVIHTRTWTREEYAEEIAEDLYWVESQEGAPRLFSDVLRHWGLMPQAPVDEQFMDERPSENKPLKDLGPKPPVKDGEGFLSRLFGTKRRT
;
A
#
# COMPACT_ATOMS: atom_id res chain seq x y z
N MET A 1 -52.48 -2.17 -9.26
CA MET A 1 -51.64 -2.17 -8.05
C MET A 1 -50.61 -1.07 -8.24
N SER A 2 -50.38 -0.23 -7.23
CA SER A 2 -49.36 0.83 -7.31
C SER A 2 -47.96 0.21 -7.20
N ALA A 3 -47.02 0.65 -8.04
CA ALA A 3 -45.61 0.28 -7.88
C ALA A 3 -44.97 1.10 -6.74
N CYS A 4 -43.90 0.59 -6.14
CA CYS A 4 -43.03 1.41 -5.30
C CYS A 4 -42.42 2.53 -6.15
N GLN A 5 -42.23 3.70 -5.54
CA GLN A 5 -41.61 4.83 -6.23
C GLN A 5 -40.60 5.51 -5.32
N ILE A 6 -39.36 5.61 -5.77
CA ILE A 6 -38.28 6.33 -5.08
C ILE A 6 -38.14 7.71 -5.71
N THR A 7 -38.16 8.75 -4.87
CA THR A 7 -37.90 10.13 -5.27
C THR A 7 -36.70 10.64 -4.50
N LEU A 8 -35.62 10.94 -5.23
CA LEU A 8 -34.42 11.52 -4.65
C LEU A 8 -34.60 13.02 -4.40
N TYR A 9 -33.96 13.51 -3.34
CA TYR A 9 -33.85 14.94 -3.10
C TYR A 9 -32.77 15.55 -3.99
N GLN A 10 -32.97 16.81 -4.38
CA GLN A 10 -31.92 17.58 -5.05
C GLN A 10 -30.73 17.84 -4.12
N THR A 11 -31.01 18.04 -2.83
CA THR A 11 -30.00 18.23 -1.79
C THR A 11 -30.24 17.19 -0.71
N PRO A 12 -29.33 16.22 -0.54
CA PRO A 12 -29.42 15.24 0.53
C PRO A 12 -29.34 15.91 1.92
N MET A 13 -30.02 15.33 2.90
CA MET A 13 -30.06 15.87 4.27
C MET A 13 -29.17 15.04 5.20
N PRO A 14 -28.20 15.64 5.91
CA PRO A 14 -27.36 14.91 6.84
C PRO A 14 -28.16 14.43 8.06
N LEU A 15 -27.86 13.23 8.52
CA LEU A 15 -28.39 12.60 9.73
C LEU A 15 -27.21 12.05 10.56
N ALA A 16 -27.43 11.85 11.85
CA ALA A 16 -26.51 11.08 12.69
C ALA A 16 -26.83 9.58 12.59
N LEU A 17 -25.83 8.73 12.79
CA LEU A 17 -26.04 7.28 12.86
C LEU A 17 -27.01 6.89 13.99
N ASP A 18 -26.93 7.61 15.11
CA ASP A 18 -27.79 7.40 16.27
C ASP A 18 -29.27 7.77 15.99
N ASP A 19 -29.56 8.58 14.96
CA ASP A 19 -30.95 8.88 14.54
C ASP A 19 -31.67 7.64 13.98
N LEU A 20 -30.91 6.59 13.63
CA LEU A 20 -31.44 5.31 13.16
C LEU A 20 -31.80 4.35 14.33
N ASP A 21 -31.52 4.72 15.57
CA ASP A 21 -31.79 3.87 16.71
C ASP A 21 -33.29 3.63 16.95
N GLY A 22 -33.63 2.37 17.24
CA GLY A 22 -35.01 1.92 17.39
C GLY A 22 -35.83 1.84 16.09
N SER A 23 -35.29 2.33 14.97
CA SER A 23 -35.93 2.23 13.66
C SER A 23 -35.52 0.96 12.92
N LEU A 24 -36.46 0.40 12.17
CA LEU A 24 -36.18 -0.69 11.22
C LEU A 24 -35.39 -0.12 10.04
N LEU A 25 -34.28 -0.76 9.68
CA LEU A 25 -33.52 -0.47 8.47
C LEU A 25 -33.77 -1.58 7.44
N ASP A 26 -34.55 -1.29 6.40
CA ASP A 26 -34.79 -2.20 5.29
C ASP A 26 -33.76 -1.92 4.18
N VAL A 27 -32.68 -2.70 4.19
CA VAL A 27 -31.56 -2.53 3.26
C VAL A 27 -31.97 -2.98 1.87
N PHE A 28 -31.83 -2.10 0.88
CA PHE A 28 -32.01 -2.42 -0.54
C PHE A 28 -30.77 -3.11 -1.09
N PHE A 29 -29.60 -2.50 -0.87
CA PHE A 29 -28.30 -3.08 -1.14
C PHE A 29 -27.22 -2.42 -0.27
N ALA A 30 -26.08 -3.09 -0.13
CA ALA A 30 -24.87 -2.54 0.45
C ALA A 30 -23.65 -2.94 -0.39
N THR A 31 -22.69 -2.05 -0.51
CA THR A 31 -21.44 -2.26 -1.22
C THR A 31 -20.26 -2.11 -0.26
N GLY A 32 -19.30 -3.02 -0.33
CA GLY A 32 -18.12 -3.04 0.53
C GLY A 32 -16.84 -3.03 -0.28
N ILE A 33 -15.90 -2.17 0.11
CA ILE A 33 -14.56 -2.08 -0.45
C ILE A 33 -13.59 -2.57 0.61
N LEU A 34 -12.91 -3.68 0.32
CA LEU A 34 -11.82 -4.16 1.16
C LEU A 34 -10.55 -3.34 0.90
N ASN A 35 -10.20 -2.47 1.85
CA ASN A 35 -8.96 -1.71 1.89
C ASN A 35 -8.36 -1.81 3.30
N PRO A 36 -7.10 -2.25 3.48
CA PRO A 36 -6.52 -2.46 4.81
C PRO A 36 -6.29 -1.16 5.59
N PHE A 37 -6.26 -0.01 4.91
CA PHE A 37 -6.06 1.30 5.53
C PHE A 37 -7.37 1.97 5.95
N GLY A 38 -8.52 1.42 5.56
CA GLY A 38 -9.82 2.03 5.80
C GLY A 38 -10.89 1.35 4.96
N PRO A 39 -11.30 0.12 5.31
CA PRO A 39 -12.36 -0.55 4.58
C PRO A 39 -13.64 0.27 4.70
N THR A 40 -14.40 0.31 3.61
CA THR A 40 -15.58 1.18 3.51
C THR A 40 -16.80 0.35 3.15
N LEU A 41 -17.89 0.57 3.87
CA LEU A 41 -19.19 -0.05 3.63
C LEU A 41 -20.23 1.04 3.37
N SER A 42 -20.82 1.05 2.18
CA SER A 42 -21.92 1.92 1.81
C SER A 42 -23.23 1.11 1.83
N VAL A 43 -24.25 1.59 2.53
CA VAL A 43 -25.54 0.91 2.68
C VAL A 43 -26.64 1.84 2.19
N VAL A 44 -27.52 1.34 1.34
CA VAL A 44 -28.68 2.08 0.85
C VAL A 44 -29.93 1.34 1.28
N GLY A 45 -30.84 2.04 1.95
CA GLY A 45 -32.04 1.43 2.50
C GLY A 45 -33.12 2.42 2.90
N ALA A 46 -34.27 1.91 3.30
CA ALA A 46 -35.35 2.70 3.86
C ALA A 46 -35.42 2.58 5.38
N VAL A 47 -35.75 3.68 6.06
CA VAL A 47 -35.85 3.73 7.53
C VAL A 47 -37.31 3.79 7.96
N GLY A 48 -37.73 2.85 8.79
CA GLY A 48 -39.08 2.72 9.32
C GLY A 48 -39.83 1.48 8.81
N GLN A 49 -41.06 1.28 9.30
CA GLN A 49 -41.89 0.14 8.89
C GLN A 49 -42.54 0.40 7.52
N PRO A 50 -42.25 -0.42 6.49
CA PRO A 50 -42.90 -0.29 5.19
C PRO A 50 -44.39 -0.61 5.31
N ARG A 51 -45.24 0.30 4.80
CA ARG A 51 -46.70 0.12 4.74
C ARG A 51 -47.19 0.70 3.42
N VAL A 52 -47.98 -0.07 2.67
CA VAL A 52 -48.55 0.36 1.38
C VAL A 52 -49.22 1.72 1.52
N GLY A 53 -48.91 2.64 0.60
CA GLY A 53 -49.41 4.02 0.57
C GLY A 53 -48.74 4.97 1.56
N ARG A 54 -47.69 4.53 2.28
CA ARG A 54 -46.91 5.38 3.17
C ARG A 54 -45.60 5.78 2.52
N GLU A 55 -45.22 7.04 2.71
CA GLU A 55 -43.86 7.52 2.42
C GLU A 55 -42.93 7.21 3.59
N ILE A 56 -41.76 6.64 3.27
CA ILE A 56 -40.68 6.40 4.24
C ILE A 56 -39.36 7.00 3.72
N PRO A 57 -38.49 7.49 4.62
CA PRO A 57 -37.19 8.06 4.24
C PRO A 57 -36.28 6.99 3.64
N VAL A 58 -35.54 7.37 2.60
CA VAL A 58 -34.45 6.58 2.01
C VAL A 58 -33.13 7.21 2.43
N VAL A 59 -32.24 6.40 2.98
CA VAL A 59 -30.94 6.81 3.51
C VAL A 59 -29.80 6.10 2.79
N GLU A 60 -28.69 6.82 2.70
CA GLU A 60 -27.36 6.34 2.36
C GLU A 60 -26.51 6.40 3.62
N ILE A 61 -25.90 5.29 4.01
CA ILE A 61 -25.03 5.17 5.18
C ILE A 61 -23.64 4.78 4.68
N MET A 62 -22.65 5.64 4.85
CA MET A 62 -21.26 5.35 4.53
C MET A 62 -20.48 5.14 5.83
N LEU A 63 -19.99 3.93 6.03
CA LEU A 63 -19.21 3.55 7.20
C LEU A 63 -17.77 3.25 6.81
N ASN A 64 -16.87 3.95 7.47
CA ASN A 64 -15.44 3.66 7.54
C ASN A 64 -15.05 3.65 9.03
N PRO A 65 -13.98 2.95 9.45
CA PRO A 65 -13.47 3.04 10.81
C PRO A 65 -13.38 4.46 11.38
N PHE A 66 -13.04 5.45 10.55
CA PHE A 66 -12.79 6.83 11.00
C PHE A 66 -13.93 7.81 10.72
N THR A 67 -14.83 7.46 9.81
CA THR A 67 -15.94 8.35 9.39
C THR A 67 -17.23 7.55 9.31
N GLN A 68 -18.31 8.06 9.90
CA GLN A 68 -19.64 7.47 9.78
C GLN A 68 -20.61 8.56 9.32
N GLU A 69 -21.06 8.47 8.08
CA GLU A 69 -21.95 9.45 7.47
C GLU A 69 -23.30 8.80 7.22
N VAL A 70 -24.38 9.47 7.63
CA VAL A 70 -25.74 9.10 7.27
C VAL A 70 -26.37 10.27 6.54
N THR A 71 -26.97 9.99 5.40
CA THR A 71 -27.59 11.00 4.59
C THR A 71 -28.95 10.52 4.13
N GLN A 72 -30.00 11.29 4.41
CA GLN A 72 -31.30 11.06 3.79
C GLN A 72 -31.26 11.59 2.36
N ILE A 73 -31.22 10.65 1.41
CA ILE A 73 -31.09 10.93 -0.02
C ILE A 73 -32.43 11.04 -0.74
N GLY A 74 -33.52 10.62 -0.10
CA GLY A 74 -34.85 10.72 -0.69
C GLY A 74 -35.96 10.16 0.17
N LYS A 75 -37.05 9.77 -0.51
CA LYS A 75 -38.21 9.11 0.05
C LYS A 75 -38.72 8.02 -0.89
N MET A 76 -39.28 6.96 -0.31
CA MET A 76 -39.94 5.89 -1.04
C MET A 76 -41.42 5.88 -0.70
N MET A 77 -42.27 5.96 -1.71
CA MET A 77 -43.68 5.61 -1.61
C MET A 77 -43.80 4.09 -1.72
N VAL A 78 -44.27 3.42 -0.66
CA VAL A 78 -44.41 1.96 -0.65
C VAL A 78 -45.64 1.57 -1.47
N GLY A 79 -45.42 0.86 -2.57
CA GLY A 79 -46.47 0.34 -3.45
C GLY A 79 -47.01 -1.04 -3.03
N GLU A 80 -48.01 -1.51 -3.76
CA GLU A 80 -48.50 -2.89 -3.72
C GLU A 80 -47.61 -3.85 -4.54
N GLN A 81 -46.84 -3.31 -5.48
CA GLN A 81 -45.89 -4.05 -6.32
C GLN A 81 -44.47 -3.55 -6.10
N TRP A 82 -43.53 -4.50 -6.06
CA TRP A 82 -42.09 -4.26 -5.93
C TRP A 82 -41.36 -4.91 -7.09
N SER A 83 -40.63 -4.11 -7.86
CA SER A 83 -39.80 -4.52 -9.00
C SER A 83 -38.38 -4.01 -8.78
N PRO A 84 -37.49 -4.78 -8.12
CA PRO A 84 -36.17 -4.30 -7.71
C PRO A 84 -35.36 -3.64 -8.83
N LEU A 85 -35.36 -4.22 -10.04
CA LEU A 85 -34.59 -3.70 -11.18
C LEU A 85 -35.09 -2.33 -11.65
N HIS A 86 -36.39 -2.05 -11.51
CA HIS A 86 -36.97 -0.77 -11.92
C HIS A 86 -36.95 0.23 -10.78
N ASP A 87 -37.41 -0.20 -9.59
CA ASP A 87 -37.66 0.68 -8.46
C ASP A 87 -36.35 1.16 -7.82
N LEU A 88 -35.26 0.39 -7.93
CA LEU A 88 -33.93 0.76 -7.42
C LEU A 88 -33.05 1.49 -8.45
N ALA A 89 -33.44 1.58 -9.72
CA ALA A 89 -32.63 2.22 -10.76
C ALA A 89 -32.14 3.64 -10.38
N PRO A 90 -32.98 4.53 -9.80
CA PRO A 90 -32.52 5.86 -9.38
C PRO A 90 -31.43 5.83 -8.30
N LEU A 91 -31.39 4.77 -7.49
CA LEU A 91 -30.36 4.61 -6.48
C LEU A 91 -29.07 4.04 -7.10
N ILE A 92 -29.17 3.13 -8.07
CA ILE A 92 -28.00 2.52 -8.72
C ILE A 92 -27.18 3.55 -9.50
N GLU A 93 -27.83 4.55 -10.10
CA GLU A 93 -27.17 5.62 -10.86
C GLU A 93 -26.33 6.59 -10.00
N ARG A 94 -26.34 6.44 -8.67
CA ARG A 94 -25.53 7.25 -7.76
C ARG A 94 -24.12 6.69 -7.58
N GLU A 95 -23.17 7.56 -7.29
CA GLU A 95 -21.80 7.16 -6.98
C GLU A 95 -21.64 6.80 -5.50
N TYR A 96 -21.19 5.57 -5.20
CA TYR A 96 -20.94 5.09 -3.83
C TYR A 96 -19.45 4.88 -3.52
N GLY A 97 -18.57 5.59 -4.25
CA GLY A 97 -17.12 5.54 -4.09
C GLY A 97 -16.41 4.62 -5.09
N GLY A 98 -15.51 3.76 -4.58
CA GLY A 98 -14.76 2.81 -5.40
C GLY A 98 -15.59 1.58 -5.82
N CYS A 99 -15.16 0.88 -6.87
CA CYS A 99 -15.82 -0.35 -7.30
C CYS A 99 -15.71 -1.42 -6.20
N PRO A 100 -16.84 -2.01 -5.73
CA PRO A 100 -16.85 -2.86 -4.56
C PRO A 100 -16.43 -4.29 -4.85
N THR A 101 -15.89 -4.96 -3.83
CA THR A 101 -15.59 -6.42 -3.84
C THR A 101 -16.60 -7.23 -3.02
N ILE A 102 -17.49 -6.55 -2.29
CA ILE A 102 -18.63 -7.14 -1.58
C ILE A 102 -19.89 -6.41 -2.06
N VAL A 103 -20.91 -7.16 -2.49
CA VAL A 103 -22.25 -6.60 -2.73
C VAL A 103 -23.27 -7.47 -1.99
N LEU A 104 -24.05 -6.83 -1.13
CA LEU A 104 -25.18 -7.41 -0.41
C LEU A 104 -26.45 -6.84 -1.03
N VAL A 105 -27.44 -7.68 -1.32
CA VAL A 105 -28.75 -7.25 -1.82
C VAL A 105 -29.85 -7.65 -0.86
N SER A 106 -30.96 -6.92 -0.84
CA SER A 106 -32.10 -7.23 0.03
C SER A 106 -32.54 -8.68 -0.11
N LYS A 107 -32.86 -9.35 1.01
CA LYS A 107 -33.43 -10.70 0.98
C LYS A 107 -34.80 -10.75 0.31
N GLN A 108 -35.44 -9.59 0.14
CA GLN A 108 -36.70 -9.44 -0.59
C GLN A 108 -36.50 -9.49 -2.12
N VAL A 109 -35.26 -9.37 -2.62
CA VAL A 109 -34.95 -9.56 -4.04
C VAL A 109 -35.05 -11.05 -4.39
N PRO A 110 -35.91 -11.44 -5.36
CA PRO A 110 -36.01 -12.82 -5.82
C PRO A 110 -34.67 -13.34 -6.31
N GLU A 111 -34.36 -14.60 -6.03
CA GLU A 111 -33.08 -15.23 -6.40
C GLU A 111 -32.77 -15.09 -7.90
N SER A 112 -33.78 -15.27 -8.76
CA SER A 112 -33.66 -15.13 -10.21
C SER A 112 -33.30 -13.73 -10.70
N VAL A 113 -33.37 -12.71 -9.83
CA VAL A 113 -33.12 -11.30 -10.16
C VAL A 113 -31.80 -10.80 -9.56
N ARG A 114 -31.22 -11.52 -8.58
CA ARG A 114 -30.05 -11.04 -7.83
C ARG A 114 -28.83 -10.81 -8.72
N LEU A 115 -28.52 -11.75 -9.60
CA LEU A 115 -27.38 -11.63 -10.50
C LEU A 115 -27.52 -10.38 -11.36
N THR A 116 -28.66 -10.21 -12.04
CA THR A 116 -28.94 -9.03 -12.87
C THR A 116 -28.89 -7.72 -12.10
N LEU A 117 -29.43 -7.68 -10.88
CA LEU A 117 -29.39 -6.47 -10.04
C LEU A 117 -27.95 -6.13 -9.64
N VAL A 118 -27.16 -7.13 -9.24
CA VAL A 118 -25.75 -6.91 -8.88
C VAL A 118 -24.92 -6.50 -10.09
N THR A 119 -25.17 -7.08 -11.27
CA THR A 119 -24.56 -6.64 -12.52
C THR A 119 -24.86 -5.16 -12.78
N GLN A 120 -26.13 -4.73 -12.69
CA GLN A 120 -26.49 -3.31 -12.86
C GLN A 120 -25.80 -2.39 -11.85
N ILE A 121 -25.68 -2.82 -10.59
CA ILE A 121 -24.92 -2.09 -9.57
C ILE A 121 -23.46 -1.94 -10.00
N LEU A 122 -22.81 -3.01 -10.47
CA LEU A 122 -21.40 -2.99 -10.85
C LEU A 122 -21.14 -2.22 -12.15
N GLU A 123 -22.04 -2.29 -13.13
CA GLU A 123 -21.97 -1.51 -14.38
C GLU A 123 -21.94 0.00 -14.12
N SER A 124 -22.60 0.47 -13.05
CA SER A 124 -22.59 1.90 -12.68
C SER A 124 -21.20 2.46 -12.34
N TYR A 125 -20.21 1.59 -12.07
CA TYR A 125 -18.82 2.00 -11.78
C TYR A 125 -17.95 2.17 -13.04
N GLY A 126 -18.51 1.95 -14.23
CA GLY A 126 -17.83 2.17 -15.51
C GLY A 126 -16.57 1.31 -15.66
N GLU A 127 -15.50 1.88 -16.23
CA GLU A 127 -14.26 1.15 -16.54
C GLU A 127 -13.57 0.54 -15.31
N ARG A 128 -13.80 1.08 -14.10
CA ARG A 128 -13.21 0.56 -12.85
C ARG A 128 -13.60 -0.88 -12.56
N VAL A 129 -14.74 -1.34 -13.10
CA VAL A 129 -15.20 -2.72 -12.93
C VAL A 129 -14.27 -3.72 -13.59
N ASN A 130 -13.57 -3.33 -14.66
CA ASN A 130 -12.63 -4.21 -15.38
C ASN A 130 -11.45 -4.58 -14.48
N ASP A 131 -10.84 -3.59 -13.83
CA ASP A 131 -9.68 -3.79 -12.96
C ASP A 131 -10.04 -4.66 -11.75
N VAL A 132 -11.18 -4.36 -11.12
CA VAL A 132 -11.64 -5.12 -9.94
C VAL A 132 -12.09 -6.53 -10.33
N SER A 133 -12.77 -6.69 -11.46
CA SER A 133 -13.15 -8.02 -11.97
C SER A 133 -11.92 -8.89 -12.20
N GLU A 134 -10.91 -8.36 -12.90
CA GLU A 134 -9.66 -9.08 -13.16
C GLU A 134 -8.91 -9.42 -11.87
N ALA A 135 -8.82 -8.48 -10.93
CA ALA A 135 -8.16 -8.69 -9.65
C ALA A 135 -8.87 -9.77 -8.81
N VAL A 136 -10.20 -9.73 -8.73
CA VAL A 136 -11.02 -10.72 -8.01
C VAL A 136 -10.93 -12.08 -8.69
N ARG A 137 -10.98 -12.14 -10.02
CA ARG A 137 -10.83 -13.37 -10.80
C ARG A 137 -9.48 -14.04 -10.56
N LYS A 138 -8.40 -13.27 -10.61
CA LYS A 138 -7.02 -13.74 -10.38
C LYS A 138 -6.79 -14.22 -8.95
N HIS A 139 -7.46 -13.60 -7.98
CA HIS A 139 -7.30 -13.87 -6.55
C HIS A 139 -8.59 -14.37 -5.90
N PHE A 140 -9.32 -15.23 -6.62
CA PHE A 140 -10.65 -15.66 -6.20
C PHE A 140 -10.64 -16.45 -4.88
N GLY A 141 -11.22 -15.85 -3.84
CA GLY A 141 -11.23 -16.37 -2.48
C GLY A 141 -9.98 -16.04 -1.66
N ASP A 142 -9.10 -15.17 -2.16
CA ASP A 142 -7.87 -14.72 -1.48
C ASP A 142 -7.75 -13.19 -1.50
N PRO A 143 -8.55 -12.50 -0.68
CA PRO A 143 -8.54 -11.03 -0.59
C PRO A 143 -7.18 -10.44 -0.24
N TRP A 144 -6.37 -11.14 0.57
CA TRP A 144 -5.12 -10.58 1.10
C TRP A 144 -4.05 -10.49 0.03
N THR A 145 -3.89 -11.55 -0.76
CA THR A 145 -2.97 -11.50 -1.90
C THR A 145 -3.42 -10.44 -2.90
N ARG A 146 -4.73 -10.33 -3.17
CA ARG A 146 -5.30 -9.30 -4.06
C ARG A 146 -4.92 -7.89 -3.60
N VAL A 147 -5.28 -7.55 -2.38
CA VAL A 147 -5.00 -6.24 -1.77
C VAL A 147 -3.51 -5.95 -1.70
N THR A 148 -2.68 -6.94 -1.37
CA THR A 148 -1.22 -6.76 -1.32
C THR A 148 -0.64 -6.40 -2.68
N GLN A 149 -1.17 -6.99 -3.77
CA GLN A 149 -0.75 -6.64 -5.12
C GLN A 149 -1.22 -5.25 -5.54
N GLU A 150 -2.45 -4.87 -5.18
CA GLU A 150 -3.00 -3.52 -5.41
C GLU A 150 -2.15 -2.45 -4.73
N ILE A 151 -1.75 -2.67 -3.46
CA ILE A 151 -0.90 -1.74 -2.70
C ILE A 151 0.48 -1.59 -3.32
N ARG A 152 1.03 -2.68 -3.86
CA ARG A 152 2.34 -2.66 -4.53
C ARG A 152 2.29 -1.95 -5.90
N GLY A 153 1.12 -1.51 -6.36
CA GLY A 153 0.95 -0.85 -7.64
C GLY A 153 1.33 -1.75 -8.82
N VAL A 154 1.19 -3.08 -8.66
CA VAL A 154 1.46 -4.00 -9.76
C VAL A 154 0.40 -3.74 -10.83
N GLU A 155 0.83 -3.20 -11.98
CA GLU A 155 -0.07 -2.93 -13.10
C GLU A 155 -0.81 -4.20 -13.49
N THR A 156 -2.15 -4.13 -13.42
CA THR A 156 -3.01 -5.20 -13.89
C THR A 156 -2.98 -5.12 -15.42
N GLN A 157 -2.59 -6.22 -16.08
CA GLN A 157 -2.64 -6.27 -17.54
C GLN A 157 -4.06 -5.96 -18.00
N SER A 158 -4.21 -4.98 -18.90
CA SER A 158 -5.51 -4.56 -19.40
C SER A 158 -6.24 -5.75 -20.03
N CYS A 159 -7.40 -6.11 -19.48
CA CYS A 159 -8.28 -7.10 -20.08
C CYS A 159 -9.03 -6.48 -21.27
N GLU A 160 -9.23 -7.24 -22.35
CA GLU A 160 -9.97 -6.80 -23.55
C GLU A 160 -11.51 -6.86 -23.39
N GLN A 161 -12.01 -7.18 -22.18
CA GLN A 161 -13.45 -7.30 -21.92
C GLN A 161 -14.18 -5.95 -21.94
N THR A 162 -15.45 -5.97 -22.35
CA THR A 162 -16.33 -4.80 -22.17
C THR A 162 -16.74 -4.65 -20.71
N GLY A 163 -17.04 -3.42 -20.27
CA GLY A 163 -17.46 -3.16 -18.88
C GLY A 163 -18.69 -3.97 -18.43
N ALA A 164 -19.62 -4.25 -19.33
CA ALA A 164 -20.80 -5.08 -19.04
C ALA A 164 -20.43 -6.55 -18.81
N GLU A 165 -19.54 -7.11 -19.63
CA GLU A 165 -19.04 -8.48 -19.45
C GLU A 165 -18.24 -8.62 -18.15
N ALA A 166 -17.39 -7.64 -17.85
CA ALA A 166 -16.64 -7.62 -16.60
C ALA A 166 -17.55 -7.46 -15.37
N ALA A 167 -18.62 -6.67 -15.45
CA ALA A 167 -19.61 -6.53 -14.39
C ALA A 167 -20.40 -7.83 -14.15
N GLU A 168 -20.80 -8.54 -15.21
CA GLU A 168 -21.49 -9.83 -15.09
C GLU A 168 -20.57 -10.90 -14.50
N GLU A 169 -19.32 -10.97 -14.95
CA GLU A 169 -18.32 -11.86 -14.39
C GLU A 169 -18.09 -11.58 -12.91
N LEU A 170 -17.80 -10.32 -12.54
CA LEU A 170 -17.60 -9.93 -11.16
C LEU A 170 -18.83 -10.22 -10.30
N ALA A 171 -20.05 -9.94 -10.79
CA ALA A 171 -21.29 -10.26 -10.09
C ALA A 171 -21.38 -11.77 -9.76
N SER A 172 -21.04 -12.63 -10.72
CA SER A 172 -21.04 -14.08 -10.54
C SER A 172 -20.03 -14.55 -9.48
N LEU A 173 -18.84 -13.92 -9.45
CA LEU A 173 -17.78 -14.24 -8.50
C LEU A 173 -18.16 -13.80 -7.08
N ILE A 174 -18.63 -12.56 -6.91
CA ILE A 174 -18.89 -12.00 -5.58
C ILE A 174 -20.13 -12.60 -4.89
N LEU A 175 -21.08 -13.12 -5.67
CA LEU A 175 -22.24 -13.85 -5.14
C LEU A 175 -21.91 -15.29 -4.75
N SER A 176 -20.72 -15.81 -5.09
CA SER A 176 -20.29 -17.13 -4.67
C SER A 176 -20.03 -17.18 -3.16
N SER A 177 -20.37 -18.30 -2.52
CA SER A 177 -20.12 -18.51 -1.08
C SER A 177 -18.64 -18.42 -0.71
N LYS A 178 -17.76 -18.94 -1.57
CA LYS A 178 -16.30 -18.92 -1.38
C LYS A 178 -15.76 -17.50 -1.29
N HIS A 179 -16.03 -16.68 -2.32
CA HIS A 179 -15.56 -15.28 -2.32
C HIS A 179 -16.21 -14.49 -1.20
N PHE A 180 -17.53 -14.59 -1.06
CA PHE A 180 -18.27 -13.86 -0.04
C PHE A 180 -17.69 -14.05 1.36
N LYS A 181 -17.44 -15.31 1.74
CA LYS A 181 -16.89 -15.66 3.05
C LYS A 181 -15.50 -15.08 3.26
N SER A 182 -14.58 -15.31 2.32
CA SER A 182 -13.20 -14.82 2.45
C SER A 182 -13.14 -13.30 2.46
N GLU A 183 -13.89 -12.64 1.58
CA GLU A 183 -13.88 -11.19 1.44
C GLU A 183 -14.45 -10.52 2.69
N LEU A 184 -15.55 -11.05 3.24
CA LEU A 184 -16.14 -10.54 4.48
C LEU A 184 -15.21 -10.74 5.69
N GLN A 185 -14.53 -11.88 5.79
CA GLN A 185 -13.50 -12.10 6.82
C GLN A 185 -12.34 -11.11 6.68
N GLY A 186 -11.87 -10.91 5.44
CA GLY A 186 -10.89 -9.90 5.09
C GLY A 186 -11.32 -8.51 5.54
N PHE A 187 -12.58 -8.16 5.27
CA PHE A 187 -13.18 -6.87 5.62
C PHE A 187 -13.18 -6.60 7.12
N PHE A 188 -13.62 -7.56 7.94
CA PHE A 188 -13.60 -7.39 9.39
C PHE A 188 -12.19 -7.31 9.97
N TYR A 189 -11.25 -8.08 9.42
CA TYR A 189 -9.86 -8.01 9.84
C TYR A 189 -9.24 -6.67 9.45
N ALA A 190 -9.44 -6.21 8.22
CA ALA A 190 -9.01 -4.90 7.76
C ALA A 190 -9.61 -3.78 8.61
N TRP A 191 -10.87 -3.90 9.03
CA TRP A 191 -11.53 -2.90 9.87
C TRP A 191 -10.79 -2.75 11.20
N HIS A 192 -10.50 -3.86 11.86
CA HIS A 192 -9.74 -3.86 13.10
C HIS A 192 -8.28 -3.42 12.89
N GLY A 193 -7.62 -3.95 11.87
CA GLY A 193 -6.23 -3.67 11.56
C GLY A 193 -5.99 -2.21 11.20
N SER A 194 -6.93 -1.57 10.50
CA SER A 194 -6.85 -0.15 10.16
C SER A 194 -6.80 0.74 11.41
N ILE A 195 -7.44 0.32 12.51
CA ILE A 195 -7.46 1.06 13.78
C ILE A 195 -6.22 0.72 14.61
N GLU A 196 -5.89 -0.55 14.75
CA GLU A 196 -4.87 -0.98 15.71
C GLU A 196 -3.45 -1.00 15.16
N ASN A 197 -3.28 -1.29 13.87
CA ASN A 197 -2.00 -1.69 13.28
C ASN A 197 -1.39 -0.64 12.33
N THR A 198 -2.04 0.50 12.10
CA THR A 198 -1.60 1.52 11.11
C THR A 198 -0.82 2.69 11.72
N GLY A 199 -0.53 2.67 13.02
CA GLY A 199 0.22 3.74 13.70
C GLY A 199 -0.54 5.06 13.83
N ILE A 200 -1.87 5.08 13.64
CA ILE A 200 -2.71 6.26 13.85
C ILE A 200 -2.69 6.75 15.30
N SER A 201 -2.96 8.04 15.50
CA SER A 201 -2.93 8.68 16.82
C SER A 201 -3.98 8.10 17.78
N GLU A 202 -3.68 8.10 19.07
CA GLU A 202 -4.61 7.66 20.13
C GLU A 202 -5.93 8.46 20.13
N GLY A 203 -5.90 9.71 19.69
CA GLY A 203 -7.11 10.52 19.51
C GLY A 203 -8.02 9.94 18.43
N MET A 204 -7.47 9.60 17.26
CA MET A 204 -8.21 8.97 16.17
C MET A 204 -8.70 7.57 16.55
N LYS A 205 -7.90 6.77 17.26
CA LYS A 205 -8.32 5.45 17.76
C LYS A 205 -9.56 5.54 18.66
N ARG A 206 -9.61 6.55 19.56
CA ARG A 206 -10.76 6.75 20.47
C ARG A 206 -12.04 7.18 19.75
N SER A 207 -11.92 7.96 18.67
CA SER A 207 -13.08 8.37 17.88
C SER A 207 -13.50 7.34 16.83
N ALA A 208 -12.66 6.36 16.53
CA ALA A 208 -12.95 5.33 15.53
C ALA A 208 -14.10 4.41 15.96
N MET A 209 -14.89 3.97 14.98
CA MET A 209 -15.88 2.91 15.17
C MET A 209 -15.14 1.58 15.31
N ASN A 210 -14.94 1.16 16.56
CA ASN A 210 -14.23 -0.09 16.84
C ASN A 210 -14.94 -1.32 16.24
N ARG A 211 -14.21 -2.44 16.19
CA ARG A 211 -14.69 -3.70 15.62
C ARG A 211 -16.01 -4.17 16.22
N GLU A 212 -16.18 -4.07 17.54
CA GLU A 212 -17.38 -4.54 18.24
C GLU A 212 -18.62 -3.73 17.87
N LYS A 213 -18.49 -2.38 17.86
CA LYS A 213 -19.57 -1.48 17.45
C LYS A 213 -19.95 -1.72 15.98
N PHE A 214 -18.95 -1.87 15.11
CA PHE A 214 -19.21 -2.18 13.69
C PHE A 214 -19.88 -3.54 13.51
N GLN A 215 -19.38 -4.60 14.17
CA GLN A 215 -19.99 -5.93 14.13
C GLN A 215 -21.43 -5.91 14.61
N THR A 216 -21.71 -5.21 15.71
CA THR A 216 -23.07 -5.05 16.25
C THR A 216 -23.98 -4.40 15.20
N PHE A 217 -23.57 -3.26 14.64
CA PHE A 217 -24.34 -2.60 13.58
C PHE A 217 -24.56 -3.52 12.36
N PHE A 218 -23.50 -4.17 11.88
CA PHE A 218 -23.57 -5.03 10.71
C PHE A 218 -24.50 -6.23 10.92
N PHE A 219 -24.33 -6.99 12.00
CA PHE A 219 -25.10 -8.20 12.26
C PHE A 219 -26.53 -7.92 12.75
N GLU A 220 -26.78 -6.81 13.46
CA GLU A 220 -28.11 -6.51 13.98
C GLU A 220 -28.95 -5.63 13.06
N ARG A 221 -28.34 -4.77 12.23
CA ARG A 221 -29.07 -3.83 11.36
C ARG A 221 -29.02 -4.17 9.88
N ILE A 222 -27.90 -4.70 9.37
CA ILE A 222 -27.75 -4.98 7.93
C ILE A 222 -28.14 -6.43 7.61
N ILE A 223 -27.49 -7.40 8.26
CA ILE A 223 -27.68 -8.83 8.00
C ILE A 223 -29.14 -9.29 8.02
N PRO A 224 -30.01 -8.83 8.94
CA PRO A 224 -31.40 -9.28 8.95
C PRO A 224 -32.19 -8.89 7.69
N SER A 225 -31.75 -7.89 6.93
CA SER A 225 -32.48 -7.35 5.77
C SER A 225 -31.88 -7.79 4.43
N VAL A 226 -30.66 -8.35 4.41
CA VAL A 226 -29.96 -8.76 3.18
C VAL A 226 -29.95 -10.27 2.99
N TRP A 227 -29.82 -10.70 1.75
CA TRP A 227 -29.51 -12.08 1.42
C TRP A 227 -28.02 -12.34 1.61
N VAL A 228 -27.71 -13.52 2.13
CA VAL A 228 -26.35 -14.04 2.33
C VAL A 228 -26.30 -15.41 1.68
N PRO A 229 -25.26 -15.75 0.89
CA PRO A 229 -25.13 -17.08 0.33
C PRO A 229 -25.00 -18.13 1.45
N ASN A 230 -25.45 -19.36 1.18
CA ASN A 230 -25.22 -20.46 2.11
C ASN A 230 -23.71 -20.69 2.24
N ILE A 231 -23.17 -20.38 3.42
CA ILE A 231 -21.78 -20.65 3.75
C ILE A 231 -21.73 -22.08 4.25
N GLU A 232 -21.27 -23.00 3.40
CA GLU A 232 -20.96 -24.35 3.86
C GLU A 232 -19.84 -24.28 4.92
N PRO A 233 -19.94 -25.07 6.00
CA PRO A 233 -18.81 -25.24 6.91
C PRO A 233 -17.63 -25.78 6.09
N ASP A 234 -16.45 -25.17 6.19
CA ASP A 234 -15.29 -25.66 5.44
C ASP A 234 -15.00 -27.11 5.86
N GLU A 235 -15.17 -28.07 4.95
CA GLU A 235 -14.67 -29.43 5.14
C GLU A 235 -13.13 -29.43 5.19
N ASP A 236 -12.50 -28.42 4.58
CA ASP A 236 -11.06 -28.14 4.58
C ASP A 236 -10.67 -26.97 5.49
N ALA A 237 -11.40 -26.74 6.60
CA ALA A 237 -11.00 -25.71 7.56
C ALA A 237 -9.54 -25.99 7.92
N PRO A 238 -8.59 -25.05 7.68
CA PRO A 238 -7.22 -25.26 8.05
C PRO A 238 -7.20 -25.71 9.51
N PRO A 239 -6.38 -26.72 9.87
CA PRO A 239 -6.33 -27.22 11.24
C PRO A 239 -6.27 -26.02 12.17
N PRO A 240 -7.04 -26.03 13.28
CA PRO A 240 -7.21 -24.86 14.14
C PRO A 240 -5.86 -24.21 14.32
N VAL A 241 -5.76 -22.92 13.91
CA VAL A 241 -4.53 -22.12 13.91
C VAL A 241 -3.72 -22.58 15.09
N LYS A 242 -2.59 -23.26 14.83
CA LYS A 242 -1.71 -23.77 15.89
C LYS A 242 -1.55 -22.61 16.84
N LYS A 243 -1.97 -22.77 18.10
CA LYS A 243 -1.79 -21.74 19.12
C LYS A 243 -0.34 -21.30 19.01
N HIS A 244 -0.14 -20.04 18.62
CA HIS A 244 1.17 -19.44 18.43
C HIS A 244 2.05 -19.85 19.61
N GLU A 245 3.12 -20.59 19.34
CA GLU A 245 4.09 -20.98 20.36
C GLU A 245 4.94 -19.75 20.67
N ARG A 246 4.31 -18.76 21.33
CA ARG A 246 5.02 -17.61 21.86
C ARG A 246 6.12 -18.13 22.76
N PHE A 247 7.33 -17.70 22.45
CA PHE A 247 8.49 -17.93 23.28
C PHE A 247 8.26 -17.23 24.63
N ASP A 248 8.09 -18.03 25.68
CA ASP A 248 7.88 -17.55 27.04
C ASP A 248 9.22 -17.58 27.79
N PHE A 249 9.57 -16.47 28.42
CA PHE A 249 10.78 -16.34 29.24
C PHE A 249 10.38 -15.67 30.56
N ASN A 250 10.89 -16.17 31.68
CA ASN A 250 10.48 -15.70 33.00
C ASN A 250 11.44 -14.64 33.56
N SER A 251 12.64 -14.51 32.98
CA SER A 251 13.70 -13.63 33.49
C SER A 251 14.68 -13.18 32.40
N LEU A 252 15.51 -12.17 32.71
CA LEU A 252 16.61 -11.75 31.84
C LEU A 252 17.72 -12.82 31.78
N GLU A 253 17.93 -13.54 32.88
CA GLU A 253 18.86 -14.66 32.96
C GLU A 253 18.51 -15.78 31.99
N ASP A 254 17.21 -16.07 31.80
CA ASP A 254 16.74 -17.05 30.82
C ASP A 254 17.15 -16.65 29.40
N ILE A 255 16.95 -15.38 29.03
CA ILE A 255 17.37 -14.85 27.73
C ILE A 255 18.87 -14.99 27.56
N HIS A 256 19.68 -14.62 28.56
CA HIS A 256 21.13 -14.78 28.49
C HIS A 256 21.58 -16.23 28.34
N SER A 257 20.93 -17.15 29.06
CA SER A 257 21.21 -18.58 28.96
C SER A 257 20.97 -19.07 27.52
N ILE A 258 19.84 -18.68 26.94
CA ILE A 258 19.44 -19.08 25.58
C ILE A 258 20.38 -18.48 24.54
N LEU A 259 20.70 -17.20 24.65
CA LEU A 259 21.63 -16.53 23.73
C LEU A 259 23.02 -17.20 23.75
N LYS A 260 23.49 -17.63 24.93
CA LYS A 260 24.76 -18.36 25.11
C LYS A 260 24.70 -19.81 24.62
N SER A 261 23.59 -20.52 24.84
CA SER A 261 23.42 -21.92 24.45
C SER A 261 23.32 -22.10 22.93
N SER A 262 22.98 -21.04 22.19
CA SER A 262 22.72 -21.07 20.74
C SER A 262 21.53 -21.95 20.33
N GLU A 263 20.70 -22.40 21.29
CA GLU A 263 19.48 -23.18 21.03
C GLU A 263 18.50 -22.43 20.12
N TRP A 264 18.52 -21.09 20.20
CA TRP A 264 17.71 -20.20 19.37
C TRP A 264 17.94 -20.37 17.86
N GLN A 265 19.05 -20.97 17.42
CA GLN A 265 19.27 -21.24 15.99
C GLN A 265 18.24 -22.24 15.42
N SER A 266 17.59 -23.03 16.28
CA SER A 266 16.56 -23.99 15.91
C SER A 266 15.13 -23.48 16.09
N PHE A 267 14.97 -22.24 16.57
CA PHE A 267 13.67 -21.66 16.82
C PHE A 267 12.87 -21.43 15.54
N SER A 268 11.56 -21.54 15.66
CA SER A 268 10.62 -21.09 14.63
C SER A 268 10.68 -19.57 14.46
N GLU A 269 10.07 -19.07 13.38
CA GLU A 269 9.99 -17.63 13.12
C GLU A 269 9.38 -16.85 14.28
N GLU A 270 8.24 -17.29 14.81
CA GLU A 270 7.55 -16.61 15.92
C GLU A 270 8.42 -16.54 17.19
N GLN A 271 9.15 -17.61 17.47
CA GLN A 271 10.07 -17.68 18.61
C GLN A 271 11.28 -16.76 18.40
N LEU A 272 11.83 -16.70 17.18
CA LEU A 272 12.91 -15.77 16.84
C LEU A 272 12.46 -14.32 16.89
N VAL A 273 11.27 -14.00 16.41
CA VAL A 273 10.68 -12.65 16.50
C VAL A 273 10.53 -12.25 17.96
N SER A 274 9.99 -13.14 18.80
CA SER A 274 9.82 -12.88 20.23
C SER A 274 11.16 -12.70 20.95
N LEU A 275 12.16 -13.55 20.64
CA LEU A 275 13.51 -13.41 21.17
C LEU A 275 14.16 -12.11 20.68
N LEU A 276 14.06 -11.78 19.40
CA LEU A 276 14.64 -10.58 18.81
C LEU A 276 14.09 -9.32 19.48
N ARG A 277 12.77 -9.23 19.70
CA ARG A 277 12.14 -8.15 20.47
C ARG A 277 12.77 -7.99 21.85
N ALA A 278 12.95 -9.10 22.56
CA ALA A 278 13.54 -9.08 23.90
C ALA A 278 15.01 -8.62 23.87
N VAL A 279 15.81 -9.11 22.91
CA VAL A 279 17.21 -8.71 22.76
C VAL A 279 17.35 -7.24 22.36
N LEU A 280 16.52 -6.76 21.43
CA LEU A 280 16.45 -5.35 21.04
C LEU A 280 16.12 -4.46 22.24
N PHE A 281 15.15 -4.86 23.05
CA PHE A 281 14.79 -4.13 24.27
C PHE A 281 15.96 -4.06 25.25
N ILE A 282 16.62 -5.18 25.54
CA ILE A 282 17.77 -5.23 26.47
C ILE A 282 18.92 -4.38 25.93
N TYR A 283 19.27 -4.55 24.66
CA TYR A 283 20.35 -3.79 24.02
C TYR A 283 20.06 -2.30 24.02
N GLY A 284 18.85 -1.91 23.61
CA GLY A 284 18.42 -0.52 23.59
C GLY A 284 18.34 0.10 24.98
N HIS A 285 17.95 -0.65 26.00
CA HIS A 285 17.89 -0.15 27.37
C HIS A 285 19.28 0.03 28.00
N GLN A 286 20.20 -0.91 27.76
CA GLN A 286 21.52 -0.93 28.42
C GLN A 286 22.61 -0.21 27.62
N GLY A 287 22.49 -0.14 26.29
CA GLY A 287 23.56 0.35 25.40
C GLY A 287 24.83 -0.51 25.43
N ASP A 288 24.76 -1.75 25.91
CA ASP A 288 25.92 -2.63 26.06
C ASP A 288 26.27 -3.32 24.73
N SER A 289 27.47 -3.02 24.23
CA SER A 289 27.99 -3.58 22.97
C SER A 289 28.16 -5.10 23.00
N ALA A 290 28.17 -5.74 24.17
CA ALA A 290 28.19 -7.20 24.29
C ALA A 290 26.99 -7.88 23.62
N TYR A 291 25.84 -7.19 23.49
CA TYR A 291 24.66 -7.74 22.82
C TYR A 291 24.69 -7.66 21.31
N ILE A 292 25.58 -6.85 20.71
CA ILE A 292 25.64 -6.67 19.26
C ILE A 292 25.81 -8.02 18.55
N LYS A 293 26.68 -8.88 19.08
CA LYS A 293 26.90 -10.24 18.52
C LYS A 293 25.62 -11.08 18.54
N TYR A 294 24.87 -11.06 19.64
CA TYR A 294 23.65 -11.84 19.76
C TYR A 294 22.54 -11.30 18.88
N LEU A 295 22.39 -9.97 18.86
CA LEU A 295 21.40 -9.28 18.06
C LEU A 295 21.62 -9.52 16.56
N SER A 296 22.86 -9.37 16.09
CA SER A 296 23.25 -9.74 14.72
C SER A 296 22.97 -11.21 14.40
N GLY A 297 23.29 -12.12 15.33
CA GLY A 297 23.05 -13.55 15.18
C GLY A 297 21.57 -13.90 15.03
N VAL A 298 20.73 -13.41 15.94
CA VAL A 298 19.28 -13.66 15.94
C VAL A 298 18.63 -13.05 14.69
N TYR A 299 19.00 -11.82 14.32
CA TYR A 299 18.47 -11.15 13.13
C TYR A 299 18.83 -11.90 11.85
N LYS A 300 20.11 -12.31 11.69
CA LYS A 300 20.56 -13.11 10.55
C LYS A 300 19.83 -14.44 10.44
N GLN A 301 19.57 -15.09 11.58
CA GLN A 301 18.82 -16.34 11.57
C GLN A 301 17.37 -16.11 11.16
N LEU A 302 16.74 -15.03 11.61
CA LEU A 302 15.39 -14.63 11.19
C LEU A 302 15.32 -14.41 9.67
N LEU A 303 16.30 -13.69 9.09
CA LEU A 303 16.42 -13.55 7.63
C LEU A 303 16.62 -14.90 6.92
N LYS A 304 17.48 -15.76 7.46
CA LYS A 304 17.83 -17.05 6.86
C LYS A 304 16.63 -18.00 6.76
N ILE A 305 15.72 -17.98 7.72
CA ILE A 305 14.52 -18.81 7.69
C ILE A 305 13.40 -18.23 6.81
N GLY A 306 13.63 -17.06 6.22
CA GLY A 306 12.73 -16.45 5.25
C GLY A 306 11.61 -15.62 5.86
N ALA A 307 11.82 -15.04 7.05
CA ALA A 307 10.87 -14.08 7.62
C ALA A 307 10.55 -13.00 6.59
N ASP A 308 9.29 -12.61 6.47
CA ASP A 308 8.87 -11.64 5.47
C ASP A 308 9.26 -10.20 5.85
N GLU A 309 9.16 -9.29 4.89
CA GLU A 309 9.51 -7.88 5.07
C GLU A 309 8.58 -7.15 6.04
N ASP A 310 7.28 -7.46 6.01
CA ASP A 310 6.27 -6.82 6.86
C ASP A 310 6.51 -7.18 8.33
N THR A 311 6.91 -8.43 8.62
CA THR A 311 7.32 -8.86 9.95
C THR A 311 8.51 -8.04 10.48
N ARG A 312 9.51 -7.76 9.64
CA ARG A 312 10.68 -6.96 10.05
C ARG A 312 10.32 -5.48 10.24
N LEU A 313 9.49 -4.91 9.38
CA LEU A 313 8.95 -3.54 9.51
C LEU A 313 8.09 -3.38 10.76
N MET A 314 7.33 -4.41 11.14
CA MET A 314 6.56 -4.44 12.39
C MET A 314 7.46 -4.31 13.61
N ILE A 315 8.53 -5.11 13.68
CA ILE A 315 9.49 -5.08 14.80
C ILE A 315 10.19 -3.71 14.86
N GLU A 316 10.60 -3.17 13.71
CA GLU A 316 11.20 -1.84 13.64
C GLU A 316 10.22 -0.76 14.15
N SER A 317 8.95 -0.83 13.76
CA SER A 317 7.91 0.12 14.20
C SER A 317 7.62 0.04 15.71
N GLU A 318 7.74 -1.15 16.30
CA GLU A 318 7.69 -1.30 17.76
C GLU A 318 8.88 -0.60 18.44
N MET A 319 10.07 -0.69 17.84
CA MET A 319 11.26 0.00 18.37
C MET A 319 11.11 1.52 18.30
N VAL A 320 10.53 2.05 17.21
CA VAL A 320 10.14 3.47 17.12
C VAL A 320 9.30 3.90 18.32
N SER A 321 8.24 3.15 18.64
CA SER A 321 7.35 3.46 19.76
C SER A 321 8.09 3.45 21.11
N LEU A 322 9.03 2.52 21.30
CA LEU A 322 9.83 2.44 22.52
C LEU A 322 10.83 3.59 22.65
N VAL A 323 11.47 4.01 21.54
CA VAL A 323 12.39 5.16 21.51
C VAL A 323 11.63 6.45 21.79
N GLN A 324 10.47 6.66 21.15
CA GLN A 324 9.62 7.84 21.38
C GLN A 324 9.17 7.99 22.84
N ARG A 325 9.09 6.88 23.59
CA ARG A 325 8.71 6.83 25.01
C ARG A 325 9.92 6.84 25.95
N ASP A 326 11.11 7.11 25.44
CA ASP A 326 12.39 7.09 26.15
C ASP A 326 12.62 5.76 26.92
N LYS A 327 12.17 4.62 26.35
CA LYS A 327 12.34 3.29 26.97
C LYS A 327 13.61 2.60 26.52
N VAL A 328 14.05 2.89 25.29
CA VAL A 328 15.26 2.34 24.67
C VAL A 328 15.98 3.44 23.88
N LEU A 329 17.28 3.29 23.73
CA LEU A 329 18.16 4.16 22.93
C LEU A 329 17.99 3.88 21.42
N THR A 330 18.34 4.84 20.57
CA THR A 330 18.23 4.74 19.10
C THR A 330 19.13 3.68 18.47
N VAL A 331 20.09 3.12 19.22
CA VAL A 331 20.97 2.02 18.74
C VAL A 331 20.18 0.77 18.33
N VAL A 332 18.92 0.63 18.75
CA VAL A 332 18.01 -0.44 18.33
C VAL A 332 17.77 -0.50 16.82
N PHE A 333 18.02 0.58 16.08
CA PHE A 333 17.87 0.60 14.62
C PHE A 333 19.07 -0.01 13.87
N LEU A 334 20.22 -0.18 14.53
CA LEU A 334 21.44 -0.66 13.88
C LEU A 334 21.32 -2.03 13.20
N PRO A 335 20.63 -3.04 13.74
CA PRO A 335 20.50 -4.34 13.06
C PRO A 335 19.78 -4.23 11.71
N PHE A 336 18.75 -3.39 11.64
CA PHE A 336 18.01 -3.14 10.40
C PHE A 336 18.89 -2.43 9.35
N LEU A 337 19.84 -1.61 9.78
CA LEU A 337 20.79 -0.92 8.89
C LEU A 337 21.96 -1.80 8.44
N VAL A 338 22.51 -2.56 9.38
CA VAL A 338 23.74 -3.34 9.18
C VAL A 338 23.45 -4.67 8.50
N GLU A 339 22.30 -5.30 8.78
CA GLU A 339 22.02 -6.68 8.39
C GLU A 339 20.89 -6.85 7.37
N ASP A 340 19.96 -5.88 7.24
CA ASP A 340 18.79 -6.05 6.38
C ASP A 340 19.08 -5.66 4.91
N PRO A 341 18.92 -6.58 3.94
CA PRO A 341 19.12 -6.27 2.53
C PRO A 341 17.93 -5.52 1.91
N SER A 342 16.76 -5.48 2.55
CA SER A 342 15.57 -4.84 2.02
C SER A 342 15.77 -3.34 1.88
N LEU A 343 15.41 -2.82 0.70
CA LEU A 343 15.35 -1.38 0.45
C LEU A 343 14.40 -0.69 1.42
N GLN A 344 13.21 -1.24 1.62
CA GLN A 344 12.15 -0.64 2.43
C GLN A 344 12.52 -0.64 3.92
N VAL A 345 13.06 -1.73 4.44
CA VAL A 345 13.47 -1.82 5.85
C VAL A 345 14.66 -0.89 6.14
N ALA A 346 15.72 -0.95 5.34
CA ALA A 346 16.92 -0.15 5.58
C ALA A 346 16.68 1.36 5.41
N SER A 347 15.90 1.77 4.39
CA SER A 347 15.56 3.19 4.18
C SER A 347 14.65 3.73 5.28
N LYS A 348 13.68 2.96 5.77
CA LYS A 348 12.86 3.35 6.92
C LYS A 348 13.70 3.47 8.19
N ALA A 349 14.51 2.45 8.48
CA ALA A 349 15.36 2.42 9.67
C ALA A 349 16.35 3.59 9.73
N VAL A 350 16.91 4.05 8.60
CA VAL A 350 17.82 5.22 8.61
C VAL A 350 17.05 6.50 8.90
N ILE A 351 15.84 6.65 8.34
CA ILE A 351 14.99 7.82 8.58
C ILE A 351 14.65 7.91 10.06
N ASP A 352 14.25 6.80 10.68
CA ASP A 352 13.89 6.75 12.09
C ASP A 352 15.11 6.89 13.02
N PHE A 353 16.23 6.25 12.67
CA PHE A 353 17.49 6.38 13.41
C PHE A 353 17.98 7.82 13.48
N VAL A 354 17.97 8.52 12.34
CA VAL A 354 18.37 9.94 12.28
C VAL A 354 17.35 10.82 12.99
N SER A 355 16.06 10.63 12.70
CA SER A 355 14.98 11.45 13.27
C SER A 355 14.92 11.39 14.80
N MET A 356 15.30 10.26 15.39
CA MET A 356 15.24 10.07 16.83
C MET A 356 16.57 10.29 17.54
N SER A 357 17.66 10.53 16.82
CA SER A 357 18.98 10.66 17.45
C SER A 357 19.15 11.99 18.18
N ASP A 358 19.77 11.90 19.35
CA ASP A 358 20.23 13.05 20.13
C ASP A 358 21.56 13.60 19.57
N TYR A 359 21.84 14.85 19.93
CA TYR A 359 23.16 15.45 19.72
C TYR A 359 24.15 14.94 20.78
N VAL A 360 25.31 14.47 20.33
CA VAL A 360 26.45 14.06 21.15
C VAL A 360 27.68 14.79 20.64
N ASP A 361 28.37 15.52 21.50
CA ASP A 361 29.55 16.33 21.16
C ASP A 361 29.33 17.35 20.01
N GLY A 362 28.12 17.90 19.92
CA GLY A 362 27.75 18.94 18.93
C GLY A 362 27.32 18.40 17.56
N GLU A 363 27.19 17.09 17.39
CA GLU A 363 26.70 16.44 16.18
C GLU A 363 25.65 15.38 16.50
N LEU A 364 24.73 15.09 15.58
CA LEU A 364 23.79 13.98 15.74
C LEU A 364 24.54 12.65 15.84
N TYR A 365 24.22 11.86 16.87
CA TYR A 365 24.81 10.55 17.07
C TYR A 365 24.71 9.67 15.80
N ALA A 366 23.52 9.60 15.19
CA ALA A 366 23.32 8.84 13.95
C ALA A 366 24.26 9.28 12.82
N PHE A 367 24.54 10.57 12.66
CA PHE A 367 25.41 11.04 11.58
C PHE A 367 26.84 10.57 11.75
N LYS A 368 27.35 10.63 12.98
CA LYS A 368 28.69 10.12 13.30
C LYS A 368 28.80 8.63 12.97
N GLU A 369 27.80 7.84 13.37
CA GLU A 369 27.76 6.39 13.11
C GLU A 369 27.59 6.07 11.61
N LEU A 370 26.69 6.75 10.90
CA LEU A 370 26.44 6.50 9.48
C LEU A 370 27.67 6.79 8.62
N ARG A 371 28.46 7.83 8.94
CA ARG A 371 29.75 8.06 8.27
C ARG A 371 30.68 6.87 8.43
N HIS A 372 30.75 6.32 9.64
CA HIS A 372 31.58 5.17 9.94
C HIS A 372 31.12 3.94 9.16
N PHE A 373 29.83 3.62 9.20
CA PHE A 373 29.30 2.42 8.55
C PHE A 373 29.36 2.48 7.01
N ILE A 374 29.09 3.64 6.40
CA ILE A 374 29.16 3.79 4.94
C ILE A 374 30.60 3.66 4.45
N LYS A 375 31.56 4.35 5.09
CA LYS A 375 32.98 4.33 4.71
C LYS A 375 33.64 2.96 4.92
N GLN A 376 33.16 2.19 5.91
CA GLN A 376 33.67 0.84 6.16
C GLN A 376 32.98 -0.26 5.34
N GLY A 377 31.87 0.05 4.65
CA GLY A 377 31.11 -0.96 3.90
C GLY A 377 30.34 -1.95 4.79
N ASN A 378 29.96 -1.53 6.00
CA ASN A 378 29.32 -2.41 6.99
C ASN A 378 27.79 -2.47 6.89
N LEU A 379 27.17 -1.76 5.93
CA LEU A 379 25.71 -1.77 5.75
C LEU A 379 25.32 -2.80 4.70
N ALA A 380 24.32 -3.62 5.01
CA ALA A 380 23.77 -4.58 4.06
C ALA A 380 23.20 -3.91 2.79
N ASN A 381 22.66 -2.69 2.92
CA ASN A 381 22.13 -1.92 1.79
C ASN A 381 22.51 -0.43 1.87
N ARG A 382 23.76 -0.11 1.49
CA ARG A 382 24.28 1.28 1.48
C ARG A 382 23.45 2.23 0.64
N GLY A 383 22.96 1.77 -0.51
CA GLY A 383 22.09 2.54 -1.39
C GLY A 383 20.80 2.97 -0.71
N ALA A 384 20.12 2.05 -0.03
CA ALA A 384 18.89 2.37 0.71
C ALA A 384 19.12 3.35 1.86
N VAL A 385 20.25 3.26 2.54
CA VAL A 385 20.63 4.19 3.62
C VAL A 385 20.91 5.59 3.09
N LEU A 386 21.67 5.73 2.00
CA LEU A 386 21.87 7.04 1.36
C LEU A 386 20.54 7.58 0.82
N GLY A 387 19.76 6.75 0.15
CA GLY A 387 18.44 7.10 -0.36
C GLY A 387 17.51 7.61 0.74
N GLY A 388 17.50 6.97 1.91
CA GLY A 388 16.75 7.44 3.08
C GLY A 388 17.19 8.82 3.56
N LEU A 389 18.50 9.08 3.65
CA LEU A 389 19.02 10.42 4.00
C LEU A 389 18.59 11.51 3.01
N VAL A 390 18.61 11.19 1.71
CA VAL A 390 18.18 12.10 0.64
C VAL A 390 16.67 12.33 0.70
N ALA A 391 15.90 11.26 0.93
CA ALA A 391 14.44 11.28 1.00
C ALA A 391 13.89 12.06 2.21
N MET A 392 14.68 12.21 3.29
CA MET A 392 14.32 13.08 4.42
C MET A 392 14.22 14.57 4.02
N GLY A 393 15.03 15.02 3.07
CA GLY A 393 14.95 16.35 2.46
C GLY A 393 15.26 17.55 3.37
N ASP A 394 15.77 17.36 4.58
CA ASP A 394 16.21 18.45 5.45
C ASP A 394 17.68 18.84 5.20
N ARG A 395 18.08 20.04 5.62
CA ARG A 395 19.43 20.57 5.35
C ARG A 395 20.54 19.70 5.92
N GLN A 396 20.33 19.13 7.10
CA GLN A 396 21.34 18.36 7.82
C GLN A 396 21.54 16.98 7.17
N SER A 397 20.45 16.28 6.82
CA SER A 397 20.52 14.99 6.14
C SER A 397 21.14 15.10 4.74
N ILE A 398 20.76 16.12 3.98
CA ILE A 398 21.28 16.35 2.62
C ILE A 398 22.77 16.68 2.64
N LYS A 399 23.23 17.47 3.62
CA LYS A 399 24.66 17.76 3.79
C LYS A 399 25.46 16.47 4.01
N LEU A 400 24.94 15.55 4.83
CA LEU A 400 25.58 14.25 5.05
C LEU A 400 25.55 13.39 3.78
N ALA A 401 24.41 13.34 3.07
CA ALA A 401 24.30 12.58 1.83
C ALA A 401 25.31 13.07 0.76
N ILE A 402 25.50 14.38 0.63
CA ILE A 402 26.52 14.97 -0.28
C ILE A 402 27.93 14.51 0.11
N GLU A 403 28.26 14.47 1.41
CA GLU A 403 29.56 13.99 1.89
C GLU A 403 29.79 12.52 1.51
N LEU A 404 28.74 11.70 1.59
CA LEU A 404 28.85 10.25 1.49
C LEU A 404 28.62 9.69 0.08
N ARG A 405 28.09 10.48 -0.85
CA ARG A 405 27.72 10.00 -2.19
C ARG A 405 28.87 9.37 -2.98
N SER A 406 30.10 9.82 -2.77
CA SER A 406 31.29 9.29 -3.45
C SER A 406 31.73 7.91 -2.96
N GLU A 407 31.18 7.43 -1.85
CA GLU A 407 31.49 6.11 -1.27
C GLU A 407 30.64 4.99 -1.90
N LEU A 408 29.62 5.35 -2.68
CA LEU A 408 28.70 4.42 -3.32
C LEU A 408 29.17 4.05 -4.73
N ASN A 409 28.97 2.78 -5.09
CA ASN A 409 29.10 2.34 -6.47
C ASN A 409 27.80 2.62 -7.27
N PRO A 410 27.82 2.53 -8.61
CA PRO A 410 26.65 2.86 -9.43
C PRO A 410 25.37 2.06 -9.13
N GLU A 411 25.50 0.81 -8.69
CA GLU A 411 24.33 0.00 -8.33
C GLU A 411 23.69 0.48 -7.02
N GLU A 412 24.51 0.92 -6.07
CA GLU A 412 24.02 1.53 -4.83
C GLU A 412 23.41 2.90 -5.07
N VAL A 413 23.94 3.69 -6.01
CA VAL A 413 23.32 4.96 -6.45
C VAL A 413 21.96 4.70 -7.08
N ARG A 414 21.84 3.66 -7.91
CA ARG A 414 20.56 3.23 -8.51
C ARG A 414 19.54 2.85 -7.43
N ILE A 415 19.97 2.12 -6.40
CA ILE A 415 19.12 1.79 -5.24
C ILE A 415 18.71 3.08 -4.51
N ALA A 416 19.65 3.98 -4.22
CA ALA A 416 19.35 5.26 -3.55
C ALA A 416 18.33 6.10 -4.32
N ALA A 417 18.42 6.14 -5.65
CA ALA A 417 17.49 6.84 -6.53
C ALA A 417 16.05 6.27 -6.49
N SER A 418 15.91 4.99 -6.16
CA SER A 418 14.60 4.33 -6.03
C SER A 418 13.94 4.52 -4.66
N VAL A 419 14.63 5.10 -3.68
CA VAL A 419 14.04 5.41 -2.37
C VAL A 419 13.22 6.71 -2.47
N THR A 420 11.93 6.62 -2.19
CA THR A 420 11.03 7.79 -2.16
C THR A 420 10.14 7.81 -0.93
N THR A 421 9.57 8.98 -0.65
CA THR A 421 8.50 9.15 0.32
C THR A 421 7.26 9.72 -0.39
N PRO A 422 6.05 9.57 0.18
CA PRO A 422 4.86 10.20 -0.38
C PRO A 422 4.88 11.74 -0.30
N PHE A 423 5.90 12.35 0.31
CA PHE A 423 6.03 13.79 0.54
C PHE A 423 7.27 14.33 -0.19
N PRO A 424 7.18 14.69 -1.48
CA PRO A 424 8.34 15.17 -2.21
C PRO A 424 8.92 16.43 -1.55
N GLN A 425 10.24 16.39 -1.32
CA GLN A 425 10.97 17.45 -0.65
C GLN A 425 11.82 18.24 -1.65
N HIS A 426 11.81 19.57 -1.53
CA HIS A 426 12.59 20.47 -2.36
C HIS A 426 14.07 20.06 -2.40
N ARG A 427 14.70 19.84 -1.23
CA ARG A 427 16.15 19.54 -1.17
C ARG A 427 16.52 18.15 -1.66
N MET A 428 15.58 17.19 -1.58
CA MET A 428 15.74 15.88 -2.20
C MET A 428 15.82 16.03 -3.73
N ILE A 429 14.92 16.82 -4.32
CA ILE A 429 14.89 17.07 -5.76
C ILE A 429 16.15 17.84 -6.19
N GLN A 430 16.52 18.88 -5.44
CA GLN A 430 17.74 19.66 -5.69
C GLN A 430 19.01 18.82 -5.59
N PHE A 431 19.07 17.86 -4.67
CA PHE A 431 20.20 16.93 -4.58
C PHE A 431 20.40 16.15 -5.89
N TRP A 432 19.33 15.51 -6.40
CA TRP A 432 19.42 14.73 -7.63
C TRP A 432 19.65 15.61 -8.86
N LEU A 433 19.00 16.77 -8.93
CA LEU A 433 19.19 17.73 -10.01
C LEU A 433 20.62 18.26 -10.07
N GLN A 434 21.18 18.68 -8.93
CA GLN A 434 22.55 19.15 -8.85
C GLN A 434 23.55 18.04 -9.21
N TRP A 435 23.28 16.80 -8.79
CA TRP A 435 24.13 15.67 -9.17
C TRP A 435 24.07 15.38 -10.67
N ALA A 436 22.88 15.45 -11.28
CA ALA A 436 22.76 15.33 -12.74
C ALA A 436 23.54 16.43 -13.46
N LYS A 437 23.49 17.67 -12.97
CA LYS A 437 24.26 18.80 -13.54
C LYS A 437 25.76 18.56 -13.51
N GLU A 438 26.28 17.91 -12.46
CA GLU A 438 27.70 17.56 -12.36
C GLU A 438 28.10 16.44 -13.34
N LEU A 439 27.18 15.51 -13.64
CA LEU A 439 27.48 14.29 -14.40
C LEU A 439 27.20 14.42 -15.90
N VAL A 440 26.34 15.34 -16.33
CA VAL A 440 25.82 15.42 -17.72
C VAL A 440 26.93 15.49 -18.78
N THR A 441 28.05 16.17 -18.50
CA THR A 441 29.18 16.29 -19.45
C THR A 441 30.24 15.20 -19.28
N SER A 442 30.13 14.34 -18.27
CA SER A 442 31.15 13.33 -17.98
C SER A 442 31.17 12.24 -19.05
N GLN A 443 32.36 11.82 -19.48
CA GLN A 443 32.52 10.70 -20.41
C GLN A 443 32.85 9.39 -19.69
N VAL A 444 32.83 9.39 -18.35
CA VAL A 444 33.10 8.22 -17.52
C VAL A 444 31.85 7.35 -17.48
N ALA A 445 31.99 6.06 -17.79
CA ALA A 445 30.85 5.13 -17.88
C ALA A 445 30.08 4.99 -16.54
N GLU A 446 30.76 5.07 -15.40
CA GLU A 446 30.12 5.05 -14.08
C GLU A 446 29.30 6.33 -13.83
N ASP A 447 29.84 7.49 -14.21
CA ASP A 447 29.14 8.78 -14.10
C ASP A 447 27.87 8.79 -14.96
N GLN A 448 27.90 8.18 -16.14
CA GLN A 448 26.73 8.06 -17.01
C GLN A 448 25.63 7.17 -16.41
N LYS A 449 26.00 6.09 -15.68
CA LYS A 449 25.01 5.30 -14.91
C LYS A 449 24.40 6.09 -13.76
N ASN A 450 25.23 6.88 -13.07
CA ASN A 450 24.76 7.74 -11.98
C ASN A 450 23.88 8.86 -12.50
N PHE A 451 24.18 9.41 -13.68
CA PHE A 451 23.36 10.41 -14.36
C PHE A 451 21.96 9.85 -14.67
N GLY A 452 21.87 8.64 -15.25
CA GLY A 452 20.59 7.96 -15.46
C GLY A 452 19.83 7.68 -14.16
N SER A 453 20.53 7.36 -13.08
CA SER A 453 19.92 7.17 -11.76
C SER A 453 19.37 8.47 -11.19
N ALA A 454 20.09 9.59 -11.33
CA ALA A 454 19.62 10.91 -10.92
C ALA A 454 18.39 11.36 -11.72
N ALA A 455 18.39 11.14 -13.05
CA ALA A 455 17.23 11.40 -13.90
C ALA A 455 16.01 10.56 -13.46
N SER A 456 16.22 9.28 -13.16
CA SER A 456 15.17 8.39 -12.66
C SER A 456 14.60 8.88 -11.33
N ALA A 457 15.43 9.30 -10.38
CA ALA A 457 14.97 9.85 -9.10
C ALA A 457 14.08 11.10 -9.27
N LEU A 458 14.42 11.98 -10.22
CA LEU A 458 13.62 13.17 -10.54
C LEU A 458 12.23 12.83 -11.10
N VAL A 459 12.11 11.72 -11.84
CA VAL A 459 10.82 11.22 -12.34
C VAL A 459 10.02 10.56 -11.22
N ILE A 460 10.65 9.71 -10.41
CA ILE A 460 9.96 8.97 -9.34
C ILE A 460 9.46 9.94 -8.25
N ALA A 461 10.17 11.05 -8.00
CA ALA A 461 9.79 12.07 -7.02
C ALA A 461 8.35 12.62 -7.21
N ILE A 462 7.83 12.58 -8.44
CA ILE A 462 6.51 13.11 -8.81
C ILE A 462 5.52 12.03 -9.26
N ASN A 463 5.76 10.77 -8.85
CA ASN A 463 4.84 9.66 -9.09
C ASN A 463 3.41 10.02 -8.64
N PRO A 464 2.34 9.65 -9.39
CA PRO A 464 0.94 9.89 -9.02
C PRO A 464 0.53 9.52 -7.58
N ALA A 465 1.20 8.56 -6.95
CA ALA A 465 0.97 8.17 -5.57
C ALA A 465 1.49 9.19 -4.53
N SER A 466 2.33 10.14 -4.94
CA SER A 466 2.84 11.20 -4.06
C SER A 466 1.83 12.34 -3.92
N ARG A 467 1.96 13.12 -2.83
CA ARG A 467 1.17 14.36 -2.72
C ARG A 467 1.52 15.28 -3.89
N GLN A 468 0.51 15.91 -4.48
CA GLN A 468 0.65 16.88 -5.58
C GLN A 468 1.29 18.23 -5.14
N GLN A 469 2.07 18.22 -4.05
CA GLN A 469 2.72 19.38 -3.47
C GLN A 469 4.16 19.04 -3.09
N VAL A 470 5.08 19.93 -3.45
CA VAL A 470 6.49 19.86 -3.01
C VAL A 470 6.65 20.76 -1.80
N THR A 471 7.37 20.26 -0.78
CA THR A 471 7.59 21.01 0.47
C THR A 471 9.07 21.25 0.71
N GLU A 472 9.39 22.40 1.32
CA GLU A 472 10.69 22.64 1.93
C GLU A 472 10.50 22.72 3.44
N GLY A 473 11.33 22.02 4.19
CA GLY A 473 11.34 22.09 5.64
C GLY A 473 12.63 21.56 6.25
N ASP A 474 12.83 21.88 7.52
CA ASP A 474 13.94 21.39 8.33
C ASP A 474 13.39 20.59 9.53
N ARG A 475 14.05 19.48 9.86
CA ARG A 475 13.71 18.66 11.03
C ARG A 475 14.29 19.27 12.30
N SER A 476 13.49 19.31 13.35
CA SER A 476 13.91 19.67 14.70
C SER A 476 14.41 18.41 15.40
N TYR A 477 15.70 18.15 15.42
CA TYR A 477 16.25 16.94 16.03
C TYR A 477 16.47 17.10 17.54
N PRO A 478 16.20 16.06 18.35
CA PRO A 478 15.48 14.84 17.97
C PRO A 478 13.98 15.14 17.72
N CYS A 479 13.42 14.62 16.62
CA CYS A 479 12.06 14.95 16.17
C CYS A 479 11.00 14.57 17.20
N HIS A 480 11.16 13.43 17.87
CA HIS A 480 10.18 12.93 18.83
C HIS A 480 10.09 13.77 20.13
N LYS A 481 11.07 14.64 20.41
CA LYS A 481 11.05 15.56 21.56
C LYS A 481 10.80 17.01 21.18
N SER A 482 10.55 17.29 19.90
CA SER A 482 10.45 18.64 19.36
C SER A 482 9.02 18.96 18.92
N GLU A 483 8.58 20.18 19.19
CA GLU A 483 7.26 20.69 18.78
C GLU A 483 7.42 22.05 18.06
N PRO A 484 7.22 22.12 16.73
CA PRO A 484 6.92 21.02 15.82
C PRO A 484 8.15 20.15 15.48
N PRO A 485 7.96 18.87 15.13
CA PRO A 485 9.05 17.97 14.72
C PRO A 485 9.68 18.36 13.38
N VAL A 486 8.93 19.07 12.52
CA VAL A 486 9.37 19.60 11.23
C VAL A 486 8.91 21.05 11.13
N ILE A 487 9.84 21.92 10.75
CA ILE A 487 9.59 23.33 10.49
C ILE A 487 9.48 23.50 8.97
N HIS A 488 8.24 23.66 8.48
CA HIS A 488 7.99 23.91 7.07
C HIS A 488 8.29 25.37 6.72
N THR A 489 9.05 25.61 5.65
CA THR A 489 9.44 26.95 5.19
C THR A 489 8.65 27.37 3.97
N ARG A 490 8.46 26.47 3.00
CA ARG A 490 7.76 26.76 1.74
C ARG A 490 7.03 25.53 1.22
N THR A 491 5.99 25.75 0.44
CA THR A 491 5.23 24.71 -0.25
C THR A 491 4.87 25.24 -1.62
N TRP A 492 4.92 24.38 -2.61
CA TRP A 492 4.57 24.67 -4.01
C TRP A 492 3.58 23.61 -4.47
N THR A 493 2.68 23.97 -5.40
CA THR A 493 2.07 22.94 -6.25
C THR A 493 3.12 22.31 -7.15
N ARG A 494 2.78 21.19 -7.78
CA ARG A 494 3.66 20.55 -8.75
C ARG A 494 4.04 21.50 -9.89
N GLU A 495 3.07 22.25 -10.42
CA GLU A 495 3.26 23.16 -11.55
C GLU A 495 4.15 24.34 -11.15
N GLU A 496 3.87 24.97 -10.01
CA GLU A 496 4.70 26.06 -9.47
C GLU A 496 6.15 25.59 -9.23
N TYR A 497 6.33 24.36 -8.73
CA TYR A 497 7.65 23.82 -8.50
C TYR A 497 8.37 23.43 -9.80
N ALA A 498 7.64 22.94 -10.81
CA ALA A 498 8.19 22.65 -12.13
C ALA A 498 8.76 23.92 -12.76
N GLU A 499 8.04 25.05 -12.65
CA GLU A 499 8.53 26.36 -13.09
C GLU A 499 9.78 26.80 -12.31
N GLU A 500 9.82 26.58 -10.99
CA GLU A 500 10.96 26.91 -10.13
C GLU A 500 12.25 26.18 -10.56
N ILE A 501 12.16 24.93 -11.03
CA ILE A 501 13.32 24.13 -11.46
C ILE A 501 13.52 24.10 -12.98
N ALA A 502 12.68 24.77 -13.76
CA ALA A 502 12.67 24.65 -15.22
C ALA A 502 14.00 25.07 -15.87
N GLU A 503 14.60 26.18 -15.42
CA GLU A 503 15.89 26.67 -15.96
C GLU A 503 16.99 25.60 -15.84
N ASP A 504 17.07 24.95 -14.68
CA ASP A 504 18.04 23.90 -14.43
C ASP A 504 17.76 22.63 -15.27
N LEU A 505 16.50 22.23 -15.40
CA LEU A 505 16.13 21.07 -16.22
C LEU A 505 16.45 21.31 -17.71
N TYR A 506 16.13 22.48 -18.25
CA TYR A 506 16.46 22.85 -19.62
C TYR A 506 17.97 22.97 -19.83
N TRP A 507 18.71 23.48 -18.84
CA TRP A 507 20.15 23.51 -18.91
C TRP A 507 20.74 22.10 -19.00
N VAL A 508 20.28 21.15 -18.18
CA VAL A 508 20.76 19.75 -18.27
C VAL A 508 20.41 19.14 -19.62
N GLU A 509 19.16 19.29 -20.09
CA GLU A 509 18.76 18.84 -21.42
C GLU A 509 19.69 19.40 -22.50
N SER A 510 20.08 20.68 -22.43
CA SER A 510 20.93 21.31 -23.44
C SER A 510 22.38 20.79 -23.45
N GLN A 511 22.86 20.27 -22.32
CA GLN A 511 24.22 19.71 -22.20
C GLN A 511 24.28 18.21 -22.53
N GLU A 512 23.15 17.52 -22.49
CA GLU A 512 23.08 16.07 -22.70
C GLU A 512 23.32 15.68 -24.16
N GLY A 513 24.11 14.63 -24.38
CA GLY A 513 24.29 14.02 -25.70
C GLY A 513 23.06 13.21 -26.11
N ALA A 514 22.79 13.09 -27.41
CA ALA A 514 21.70 12.27 -27.90
C ALA A 514 21.95 10.76 -27.64
N PRO A 515 20.92 9.96 -27.27
CA PRO A 515 19.54 10.37 -26.98
C PRO A 515 19.39 11.01 -25.59
N ARG A 516 18.49 12.00 -25.46
CA ARG A 516 18.39 12.86 -24.27
C ARG A 516 17.33 12.40 -23.26
N LEU A 517 17.75 11.76 -22.17
CA LEU A 517 16.93 11.35 -21.02
C LEU A 517 16.20 12.52 -20.36
N PHE A 518 16.79 13.72 -20.33
CA PHE A 518 16.14 14.88 -19.70
C PHE A 518 14.94 15.40 -20.49
N SER A 519 14.78 15.01 -21.75
CA SER A 519 13.52 15.22 -22.49
C SER A 519 12.36 14.49 -21.80
N ASP A 520 12.58 13.27 -21.32
CA ASP A 520 11.56 12.51 -20.58
C ASP A 520 11.32 13.11 -19.20
N VAL A 521 12.38 13.54 -18.51
CA VAL A 521 12.25 14.22 -17.21
C VAL A 521 11.36 15.47 -17.36
N LEU A 522 11.65 16.34 -18.32
CA LEU A 522 10.85 17.54 -18.60
C LEU A 522 9.36 17.21 -18.80
N ARG A 523 9.04 16.19 -19.60
CA ARG A 523 7.65 15.76 -19.83
C ARG A 523 6.96 15.32 -18.54
N HIS A 524 7.64 14.54 -17.70
CA HIS A 524 7.08 14.13 -16.42
C HIS A 524 6.81 15.35 -15.53
N TRP A 525 7.63 16.39 -15.59
CA TRP A 525 7.41 17.64 -14.86
C TRP A 525 6.37 18.58 -15.53
N GLY A 526 5.72 18.15 -16.62
CA GLY A 526 4.72 18.95 -17.34
C GLY A 526 5.33 20.05 -18.23
N LEU A 527 6.65 19.99 -18.47
CA LEU A 527 7.40 20.92 -19.29
C LEU A 527 7.60 20.36 -20.71
N MET A 528 7.69 21.24 -21.70
CA MET A 528 7.95 20.82 -23.09
C MET A 528 9.46 20.76 -23.37
N PRO A 529 10.01 19.61 -23.82
CA PRO A 529 11.42 19.48 -24.24
C PRO A 529 11.80 20.46 -25.35
N GLN A 530 13.03 20.98 -25.33
CA GLN A 530 13.56 21.88 -26.36
C GLN A 530 14.45 21.17 -27.38
N ALA A 531 14.91 19.95 -27.09
CA ALA A 531 15.73 19.17 -28.02
C ALA A 531 14.98 18.85 -29.34
N PRO A 532 15.68 18.63 -30.47
CA PRO A 532 15.06 18.11 -31.69
C PRO A 532 14.39 16.75 -31.45
N VAL A 533 13.24 16.49 -32.09
CA VAL A 533 12.43 15.28 -31.87
C VAL A 533 13.24 13.98 -32.07
N ASP A 534 14.16 13.96 -33.02
CA ASP A 534 15.06 12.83 -33.30
C ASP A 534 16.12 12.58 -32.21
N GLU A 535 16.41 13.56 -31.37
CA GLU A 535 17.30 13.43 -30.21
C GLU A 535 16.54 13.16 -28.90
N GLN A 536 15.22 13.35 -28.89
CA GLN A 536 14.37 13.23 -27.69
C GLN A 536 14.02 11.77 -27.32
N PHE A 537 14.20 10.82 -28.24
CA PHE A 537 13.79 9.43 -28.03
C PHE A 537 14.99 8.51 -28.20
N MET A 538 15.10 7.50 -27.32
CA MET A 538 16.04 6.41 -27.55
C MET A 538 15.61 5.65 -28.81
N ASP A 539 16.47 5.57 -29.82
CA ASP A 539 16.22 4.79 -31.04
C ASP A 539 15.90 3.33 -30.64
N GLU A 540 14.63 2.92 -30.68
CA GLU A 540 14.21 1.52 -30.63
C GLU A 540 14.55 0.77 -31.93
N ARG A 541 15.63 1.14 -32.64
CA ARG A 541 16.01 0.45 -33.86
C ARG A 541 16.66 -0.89 -33.48
N PRO A 542 16.06 -2.05 -33.83
CA PRO A 542 16.79 -3.30 -33.75
C PRO A 542 18.01 -3.16 -34.66
N SER A 543 19.19 -3.40 -34.10
CA SER A 543 20.49 -3.33 -34.81
C SER A 543 20.37 -3.71 -36.30
N GLU A 544 20.59 -2.76 -37.20
CA GLU A 544 20.42 -2.90 -38.67
C GLU A 544 21.38 -3.92 -39.34
N ASN A 545 22.03 -4.81 -38.58
CA ASN A 545 22.95 -5.83 -39.10
C ASN A 545 22.53 -7.28 -38.83
N LYS A 546 21.23 -7.55 -38.68
CA LYS A 546 20.70 -8.92 -38.83
C LYS A 546 19.86 -8.99 -40.11
N PRO A 547 20.26 -9.76 -41.14
CA PRO A 547 19.45 -9.90 -42.34
C PRO A 547 18.09 -10.47 -41.94
N LEU A 548 17.01 -9.86 -42.45
CA LEU A 548 15.65 -10.36 -42.32
C LEU A 548 15.67 -11.85 -42.64
N LYS A 549 15.31 -12.69 -41.66
CA LYS A 549 15.08 -14.11 -41.91
C LYS A 549 13.96 -14.23 -42.95
N ASP A 550 14.29 -14.86 -44.06
CA ASP A 550 13.39 -15.30 -45.12
C ASP A 550 12.05 -15.78 -44.56
N LEU A 551 10.98 -15.03 -44.84
CA LEU A 551 9.60 -15.48 -44.71
C LEU A 551 9.22 -16.33 -45.93
N GLY A 552 9.98 -17.40 -46.16
CA GLY A 552 9.57 -18.49 -47.05
C GLY A 552 8.45 -19.32 -46.41
N PRO A 553 7.57 -19.93 -47.20
CA PRO A 553 6.45 -20.73 -46.69
C PRO A 553 6.98 -21.92 -45.87
N LYS A 554 6.56 -21.99 -44.60
CA LYS A 554 6.87 -23.12 -43.71
C LYS A 554 6.25 -24.42 -44.27
N PRO A 555 6.97 -25.55 -44.20
CA PRO A 555 6.40 -26.85 -44.56
C PRO A 555 5.29 -27.25 -43.57
N PRO A 556 4.34 -28.09 -44.00
CA PRO A 556 3.21 -28.50 -43.16
C PRO A 556 3.69 -29.32 -41.96
N VAL A 557 3.19 -28.95 -40.78
CA VAL A 557 3.42 -29.64 -39.51
C VAL A 557 2.71 -30.99 -39.56
N LYS A 558 3.43 -32.08 -39.25
CA LYS A 558 2.85 -33.41 -39.09
C LYS A 558 2.01 -33.46 -37.80
N ASP A 559 0.79 -33.97 -37.94
CA ASP A 559 -0.14 -34.21 -36.85
C ASP A 559 0.42 -35.16 -35.78
N GLY A 560 0.07 -34.85 -34.53
CA GLY A 560 0.11 -35.80 -33.42
C GLY A 560 1.20 -35.53 -32.39
N GLU A 561 0.96 -34.58 -31.50
CA GLU A 561 1.11 -34.72 -30.03
C GLU A 561 0.88 -33.36 -29.35
N GLY A 562 -0.27 -33.23 -28.71
CA GLY A 562 -0.73 -31.98 -28.09
C GLY A 562 0.02 -31.63 -26.81
N PHE A 563 0.25 -30.33 -26.65
CA PHE A 563 0.88 -29.62 -25.53
C PHE A 563 0.44 -30.07 -24.11
N LEU A 564 -0.75 -30.66 -23.98
CA LEU A 564 -1.30 -31.14 -22.71
C LEU A 564 -0.72 -32.48 -22.22
N SER A 565 -0.02 -33.24 -23.07
CA SER A 565 0.67 -34.48 -22.64
C SER A 565 1.97 -34.23 -21.86
N ARG A 566 2.46 -32.99 -21.82
CA ARG A 566 3.72 -32.62 -21.13
C ARG A 566 3.52 -32.09 -19.70
N LEU A 567 2.29 -31.77 -19.29
CA LEU A 567 2.01 -31.15 -17.98
C LEU A 567 1.56 -32.14 -16.90
N PHE A 568 1.11 -33.33 -17.26
CA PHE A 568 0.66 -34.34 -16.29
C PHE A 568 1.40 -35.66 -16.47
N GLY A 569 2.56 -35.76 -15.82
CA GLY A 569 3.34 -36.98 -15.72
C GLY A 569 2.54 -38.09 -15.02
N THR A 570 2.22 -39.13 -15.77
CA THR A 570 1.69 -40.38 -15.23
C THR A 570 2.81 -41.13 -14.50
N LYS A 571 2.63 -41.33 -13.19
CA LYS A 571 3.33 -42.36 -12.41
C LYS A 571 3.14 -43.72 -13.09
N ARG A 572 4.23 -44.43 -13.39
CA ARG A 572 4.22 -45.90 -13.50
C ARG A 572 5.14 -46.51 -12.45
N ARG A 573 4.52 -47.35 -11.62
CA ARG A 573 5.18 -48.38 -10.81
C ARG A 573 5.84 -49.40 -11.75
N THR A 574 7.08 -49.76 -11.43
CA THR A 574 7.57 -51.13 -11.28
C THR A 574 8.69 -51.10 -10.27
#